data_AF-A0A2M8C5W2-F1
#
_entry.id   AF-A0A2M8C5W2-F1
#
_cell.length_a   1.000
_cell.length_b   1.000
_cell.length_c   1.000
_cell.angle_alpha   90.00
_cell.angle_beta   90.00
_cell.angle_gamma   90.00
#
_symmetry.space_group_name_H-M   'P 1'
#
loop_
_entity.id
_entity.type
_entity.pdbx_description
1 polymer ?
#
loop_
_entity_poly.entity_id
_entity_poly.type
_entity_poly.pdbx_seq_one_letter_code
_entity_poly.pdbx_strand_id
1 'polypeptide(L)'
;MELKPKNFSGSKPSKRDFHNWHNKIVQVYYLLNQTVYFEVRGEQLVLKEGQNSFSETTTRLDRSLNEKYQYFVKQTVVKTLGFELHHVVPLAWSENIHHFKMLDKWENMVYIDAFSHAKITQNKNRNVVLEVVKDDITLTDHSDSEVYLKYKENILYKPTNKDTMRDYNNELLNTVK
;
A
#
# COMPACT_ATOMS: atom_id res chain seq x y z
N MET A 1 -1.25 1.39 -31.78
CA MET A 1 -2.46 1.90 -32.45
C MET A 1 -3.09 2.89 -31.46
N GLU A 2 -2.98 4.19 -31.73
CA GLU A 2 -3.39 5.24 -30.79
C GLU A 2 -4.91 5.42 -30.84
N LEU A 3 -5.61 5.19 -29.72
CA LEU A 3 -7.06 5.36 -29.64
C LEU A 3 -7.38 6.85 -29.52
N LYS A 4 -7.93 7.47 -30.58
CA LYS A 4 -8.39 8.86 -30.58
C LYS A 4 -9.83 8.96 -30.05
N PRO A 5 -10.07 9.50 -28.84
CA PRO A 5 -11.42 9.52 -28.23
C PRO A 5 -12.44 10.32 -29.03
N LYS A 6 -11.98 11.28 -29.85
CA LYS A 6 -12.81 12.09 -30.75
C LYS A 6 -13.45 11.28 -31.89
N ASN A 7 -12.98 10.06 -32.15
CA ASN A 7 -13.47 9.18 -33.21
C ASN A 7 -14.49 8.14 -32.73
N PHE A 8 -14.97 8.24 -31.48
CA PHE A 8 -15.92 7.29 -30.91
C PHE A 8 -17.34 7.52 -31.47
N SER A 9 -17.87 6.56 -32.22
CA SER A 9 -19.19 6.62 -32.87
C SER A 9 -20.30 5.83 -32.14
N GLY A 10 -20.14 5.56 -30.84
CA GLY A 10 -21.08 4.76 -30.05
C GLY A 10 -22.14 5.58 -29.30
N SER A 11 -23.19 4.90 -28.82
CA SER A 11 -24.26 5.51 -28.01
C SER A 11 -23.76 6.02 -26.65
N LYS A 12 -24.54 6.88 -25.96
CA LYS A 12 -24.24 7.33 -24.58
C LYS A 12 -23.87 6.16 -23.63
N PRO A 13 -24.63 5.04 -23.61
CA PRO A 13 -24.23 3.82 -22.89
C PRO A 13 -22.83 3.34 -23.24
N SER A 14 -22.52 3.21 -24.54
CA SER A 14 -21.23 2.73 -25.02
C SER A 14 -20.05 3.62 -24.59
N LYS A 15 -20.25 4.95 -24.55
CA LYS A 15 -19.24 5.90 -24.04
C LYS A 15 -19.03 5.75 -22.53
N ARG A 16 -20.09 5.48 -21.78
CA ARG A 16 -20.02 5.24 -20.32
C ARG A 16 -19.29 3.93 -20.03
N ASP A 17 -19.58 2.87 -20.78
CA ASP A 17 -18.95 1.56 -20.60
C ASP A 17 -17.46 1.60 -20.92
N PHE A 18 -17.07 2.36 -21.96
CA PHE A 18 -15.66 2.62 -22.27
C PHE A 18 -14.92 3.33 -21.11
N HIS A 19 -15.51 4.38 -20.53
CA HIS A 19 -14.90 5.05 -19.36
C HIS A 19 -14.81 4.13 -18.14
N ASN A 20 -15.84 3.32 -17.88
CA ASN A 20 -15.82 2.34 -16.79
C ASN A 20 -14.70 1.30 -16.99
N TRP A 21 -14.55 0.80 -18.22
CA TRP A 21 -13.46 -0.12 -18.57
C TRP A 21 -12.10 0.55 -18.39
N HIS A 22 -11.91 1.77 -18.92
CA HIS A 22 -10.67 2.52 -18.78
C HIS A 22 -10.30 2.74 -17.31
N ASN A 23 -11.26 3.20 -16.48
CA ASN A 23 -11.03 3.41 -15.05
C ASN A 23 -10.64 2.11 -14.33
N LYS A 24 -11.28 0.99 -14.66
CA LYS A 24 -10.90 -0.32 -14.12
C LYS A 24 -9.49 -0.73 -14.53
N ILE A 25 -9.11 -0.53 -15.80
CA ILE A 25 -7.76 -0.85 -16.28
C ILE A 25 -6.71 0.04 -15.62
N VAL A 26 -6.96 1.34 -15.49
CA VAL A 26 -6.07 2.26 -14.76
C VAL A 26 -5.90 1.81 -13.31
N GLN A 27 -6.97 1.38 -12.65
CA GLN A 27 -6.90 0.85 -11.29
C GLN A 27 -6.07 -0.44 -11.22
N VAL A 28 -6.24 -1.36 -12.18
CA VAL A 28 -5.42 -2.59 -12.27
C VAL A 28 -3.95 -2.25 -12.48
N TYR A 29 -3.64 -1.31 -13.39
CA TYR A 29 -2.26 -0.86 -13.63
C TYR A 29 -1.66 -0.20 -12.40
N TYR A 30 -2.43 0.63 -11.69
CA TYR A 30 -2.02 1.22 -10.41
C TYR A 30 -1.69 0.14 -9.38
N LEU A 31 -2.56 -0.86 -9.19
CA LEU A 31 -2.33 -1.97 -8.27
C LEU A 31 -1.10 -2.79 -8.66
N LEU A 32 -0.91 -3.06 -9.96
CA LEU A 32 0.26 -3.82 -10.44
C LEU A 32 1.55 -3.01 -10.29
N ASN A 33 1.52 -1.69 -10.51
CA ASN A 33 2.66 -0.79 -10.29
C ASN A 33 3.06 -0.64 -8.81
N GLN A 34 2.13 -0.94 -7.88
CA GLN A 34 2.46 -1.02 -6.46
C GLN A 34 3.20 -2.31 -6.09
N THR A 35 3.15 -3.31 -6.97
CA THR A 35 3.93 -4.52 -6.77
C THR A 35 5.39 -4.30 -7.19
N VAL A 36 6.28 -5.11 -6.64
CA VAL A 36 7.70 -5.09 -7.03
C VAL A 36 8.00 -5.81 -8.33
N TYR A 37 7.02 -6.52 -8.89
CA TYR A 37 7.20 -7.30 -10.11
C TYR A 37 6.99 -6.48 -11.35
N PHE A 38 6.08 -5.51 -11.26
CA PHE A 38 5.66 -4.76 -12.41
C PHE A 38 5.99 -3.29 -12.22
N GLU A 39 6.31 -2.64 -13.31
CA GLU A 39 6.30 -1.18 -13.41
C GLU A 39 5.50 -0.76 -14.62
N VAL A 40 4.87 0.40 -14.50
CA VAL A 40 4.15 1.03 -15.60
C VAL A 40 5.06 2.06 -16.24
N ARG A 41 5.48 1.82 -17.49
CA ARG A 41 6.27 2.74 -18.32
C ARG A 41 5.36 3.32 -19.40
N GLY A 42 4.83 4.52 -19.16
CA GLY A 42 3.81 5.12 -20.04
C GLY A 42 2.54 4.25 -20.07
N GLU A 43 2.21 3.69 -21.23
CA GLU A 43 1.04 2.80 -21.40
C GLU A 43 1.38 1.30 -21.25
N GLN A 44 2.63 0.96 -20.94
CA GLN A 44 3.09 -0.43 -20.86
C GLN A 44 3.23 -0.89 -19.41
N LEU A 45 2.69 -2.06 -19.10
CA LEU A 45 3.05 -2.81 -17.91
C LEU A 45 4.21 -3.74 -18.26
N VAL A 46 5.37 -3.53 -17.64
CA VAL A 46 6.55 -4.36 -17.85
C VAL A 46 6.92 -5.09 -16.57
N LEU A 47 7.43 -6.31 -16.72
CA LEU A 47 8.05 -7.02 -15.60
C LEU A 47 9.41 -6.33 -15.31
N LYS A 48 9.67 -5.99 -14.05
CA LYS A 48 10.97 -5.45 -13.61
C LYS A 48 12.02 -6.55 -13.76
N GLU A 49 12.75 -6.55 -14.88
CA GLU A 49 13.89 -7.44 -15.08
C GLU A 49 15.12 -6.95 -14.30
N GLY A 50 15.57 -7.75 -13.34
CA GLY A 50 16.91 -7.70 -12.76
C GLY A 50 17.58 -9.06 -12.92
N GLN A 51 18.91 -9.10 -13.02
CA GLN A 51 19.73 -10.26 -13.44
C GLN A 51 19.60 -11.58 -12.62
N ASN A 52 18.70 -11.68 -11.63
CA ASN A 52 18.52 -12.85 -10.75
C ASN A 52 17.04 -13.30 -10.64
N SER A 53 16.34 -13.45 -11.77
CA SER A 53 14.89 -13.22 -11.86
C SER A 53 13.92 -14.28 -11.30
N PHE A 54 14.35 -15.48 -10.86
CA PHE A 54 13.41 -16.48 -10.32
C PHE A 54 13.73 -17.04 -8.93
N SER A 55 15.00 -17.22 -8.55
CA SER A 55 15.35 -17.72 -7.21
C SER A 55 15.17 -16.66 -6.12
N GLU A 56 15.55 -15.41 -6.38
CA GLU A 56 15.34 -14.31 -5.44
C GLU A 56 13.86 -13.98 -5.26
N THR A 57 13.04 -14.13 -6.31
CA THR A 57 11.61 -13.84 -6.28
C THR A 57 10.87 -14.73 -5.27
N THR A 58 11.16 -16.03 -5.24
CA THR A 58 10.63 -16.97 -4.25
C THR A 58 11.03 -16.56 -2.83
N THR A 59 12.31 -16.23 -2.61
CA THR A 59 12.78 -15.77 -1.28
C THR A 59 12.14 -14.45 -0.84
N ARG A 60 11.79 -13.55 -1.78
CA ARG A 60 11.11 -12.29 -1.47
C ARG A 60 9.65 -12.50 -1.08
N LEU A 61 8.93 -13.40 -1.75
CA LEU A 61 7.56 -13.77 -1.39
C LEU A 61 7.50 -14.40 -0.01
N ASP A 62 8.37 -15.37 0.24
CA ASP A 62 8.47 -16.04 1.54
C ASP A 62 8.80 -15.03 2.65
N ARG A 63 9.66 -14.05 2.36
CA ARG A 63 9.98 -12.95 3.27
C ARG A 63 8.79 -12.06 3.55
N SER A 64 8.06 -11.60 2.54
CA SER A 64 6.89 -10.73 2.75
C SER A 64 5.77 -11.46 3.51
N LEU A 65 5.56 -12.75 3.20
CA LEU A 65 4.66 -13.60 3.96
C LEU A 65 5.13 -13.75 5.42
N ASN A 66 6.44 -13.92 5.64
CA ASN A 66 7.00 -13.96 6.98
C ASN A 66 6.79 -12.64 7.72
N GLU A 67 7.04 -11.47 7.12
CA GLU A 67 6.87 -10.17 7.78
C GLU A 67 5.39 -9.90 8.14
N LYS A 68 4.46 -10.28 7.26
CA LYS A 68 3.02 -10.27 7.59
C LYS A 68 2.69 -11.21 8.75
N TYR A 69 3.28 -12.39 8.78
CA TYR A 69 3.14 -13.31 9.92
C TYR A 69 3.74 -12.72 11.21
N GLN A 70 4.93 -12.12 11.14
CA GLN A 70 5.59 -11.45 12.26
C GLN A 70 4.73 -10.33 12.82
N TYR A 71 4.01 -9.58 12.00
CA TYR A 71 3.04 -8.59 12.49
C TYR A 71 2.07 -9.22 13.50
N PHE A 72 1.37 -10.29 13.13
CA PHE A 72 0.39 -10.94 14.01
C PHE A 72 1.04 -11.48 15.30
N VAL A 73 2.25 -12.03 15.20
CA VAL A 73 3.01 -12.53 16.37
C VAL A 73 3.40 -11.38 17.32
N LYS A 74 4.05 -10.34 16.80
CA LYS A 74 4.59 -9.22 17.58
C LYS A 74 3.48 -8.36 18.18
N GLN A 75 2.39 -8.17 17.44
CA GLN A 75 1.22 -7.42 17.86
C GLN A 75 0.24 -8.25 18.67
N THR A 76 0.43 -9.56 18.75
CA THR A 76 -0.45 -10.47 19.52
C THR A 76 -1.93 -10.29 19.14
N VAL A 77 -2.18 -10.05 17.85
CA VAL A 77 -3.54 -9.90 17.29
C VAL A 77 -3.89 -11.12 16.46
N VAL A 78 -5.17 -11.47 16.49
CA VAL A 78 -5.73 -12.54 15.65
C VAL A 78 -6.30 -11.94 14.37
N LYS A 79 -6.39 -12.74 13.30
CA LYS A 79 -7.09 -12.30 12.09
C LYS A 79 -8.57 -12.08 12.41
N THR A 80 -9.05 -10.89 12.12
CA THR A 80 -10.43 -10.45 12.34
C THR A 80 -11.09 -10.15 11.01
N LEU A 81 -12.34 -10.60 10.84
CA LEU A 81 -13.10 -10.34 9.62
C LEU A 81 -13.28 -8.83 9.42
N GLY A 82 -13.07 -8.35 8.19
CA GLY A 82 -13.20 -6.94 7.85
C GLY A 82 -11.97 -6.09 8.18
N PHE A 83 -10.88 -6.68 8.67
CA PHE A 83 -9.60 -6.00 8.90
C PHE A 83 -8.52 -6.49 7.92
N GLU A 84 -7.67 -5.57 7.50
CA GLU A 84 -6.62 -5.75 6.49
C GLU A 84 -5.29 -5.15 6.96
N LEU A 85 -4.18 -5.77 6.56
CA LEU A 85 -2.84 -5.21 6.79
C LEU A 85 -2.57 -4.14 5.72
N HIS A 86 -2.11 -2.98 6.17
CA HIS A 86 -1.75 -1.85 5.34
C HIS A 86 -0.32 -1.41 5.65
N HIS A 87 0.53 -1.26 4.63
CA HIS A 87 1.85 -0.64 4.79
C HIS A 87 1.69 0.88 4.85
N VAL A 88 2.13 1.50 5.95
CA VAL A 88 1.99 2.94 6.20
C VAL A 88 2.81 3.73 5.17
N VAL A 89 4.10 3.41 5.03
CA VAL A 89 4.90 3.88 3.90
C VAL A 89 4.78 2.87 2.75
N PRO A 90 4.28 3.26 1.56
CA PRO A 90 3.98 2.32 0.49
C PRO A 90 5.22 1.62 -0.06
N LEU A 91 5.13 0.30 -0.29
CA LEU A 91 6.17 -0.48 -0.96
C LEU A 91 6.54 0.07 -2.35
N ALA A 92 5.60 0.76 -3.01
CA ALA A 92 5.79 1.41 -4.31
C ALA A 92 6.86 2.50 -4.31
N TRP A 93 7.24 3.02 -3.13
CA TRP A 93 8.34 3.99 -2.98
C TRP A 93 9.72 3.32 -2.97
N SER A 94 9.79 1.99 -3.06
CA SER A 94 11.07 1.30 -3.19
C SER A 94 11.70 1.54 -4.57
N GLU A 95 12.91 2.09 -4.57
CA GLU A 95 13.72 2.26 -5.77
C GLU A 95 14.64 1.06 -6.03
N ASN A 96 14.96 0.30 -4.98
CA ASN A 96 15.86 -0.84 -5.03
C ASN A 96 15.45 -1.92 -4.02
N ILE A 97 16.14 -3.07 -4.07
CA ILE A 97 15.83 -4.22 -3.21
C ILE A 97 16.04 -3.93 -1.72
N HIS A 98 16.98 -3.07 -1.36
CA HIS A 98 17.22 -2.71 0.04
C HIS A 98 16.08 -1.83 0.57
N HIS A 99 15.63 -0.83 -0.19
CA HIS A 99 14.45 -0.03 0.16
C HIS A 99 13.21 -0.92 0.30
N PHE A 100 13.00 -1.86 -0.62
CA PHE A 100 11.89 -2.80 -0.50
C PHE A 100 11.98 -3.65 0.77
N LYS A 101 13.19 -4.08 1.15
CA LYS A 101 13.38 -4.85 2.39
C LYS A 101 13.06 -4.05 3.64
N MET A 102 13.40 -2.77 3.64
CA MET A 102 13.07 -1.84 4.72
C MET A 102 11.56 -1.57 4.77
N LEU A 103 10.93 -1.24 3.65
CA LEU A 103 9.50 -0.91 3.64
C LEU A 103 8.61 -2.14 3.95
N ASP A 104 9.05 -3.34 3.58
CA ASP A 104 8.34 -4.60 3.86
C ASP A 104 8.75 -5.18 5.23
N LYS A 105 8.52 -4.39 6.28
CA LYS A 105 8.76 -4.73 7.68
C LYS A 105 7.47 -4.62 8.47
N TRP A 106 7.27 -5.51 9.45
CA TRP A 106 6.05 -5.49 10.26
C TRP A 106 5.86 -4.16 11.00
N GLU A 107 6.95 -3.47 11.37
CA GLU A 107 6.93 -2.15 12.00
C GLU A 107 6.29 -1.07 11.12
N ASN A 108 6.34 -1.24 9.79
CA ASN A 108 5.71 -0.35 8.80
C ASN A 108 4.27 -0.77 8.44
N MET A 109 3.69 -1.77 9.11
CA MET A 109 2.32 -2.21 8.85
C MET A 109 1.38 -1.76 9.96
N VAL A 110 0.11 -1.54 9.62
CA VAL A 110 -1.01 -1.38 10.56
C VAL A 110 -2.13 -2.35 10.16
N TYR A 111 -2.87 -2.87 11.14
CA TYR A 111 -4.01 -3.76 10.91
C TYR A 111 -5.30 -3.02 11.19
N ILE A 112 -5.98 -2.61 10.13
CA ILE A 112 -7.07 -1.63 10.16
C ILE A 112 -8.32 -2.17 9.49
N ASP A 113 -9.49 -1.61 9.82
CA ASP A 113 -10.72 -2.01 9.15
C ASP A 113 -10.74 -1.62 7.66
N ALA A 114 -11.54 -2.33 6.88
CA ALA A 114 -11.63 -2.13 5.43
C ALA A 114 -12.12 -0.71 5.08
N PHE A 115 -12.92 -0.08 5.95
CA PHE A 115 -13.40 1.28 5.73
C PHE A 115 -12.27 2.32 5.85
N SER A 116 -11.45 2.24 6.90
CA SER A 116 -10.29 3.14 7.04
C SER A 116 -9.25 2.87 5.97
N HIS A 117 -9.03 1.60 5.61
CA HIS A 117 -8.15 1.24 4.50
C HIS A 117 -8.61 1.84 3.16
N ALA A 118 -9.92 1.84 2.90
CA ALA A 118 -10.49 2.46 1.70
C ALA A 118 -10.25 3.99 1.67
N LYS A 119 -10.32 4.69 2.81
CA LYS A 119 -10.01 6.14 2.88
C LYS A 119 -8.57 6.43 2.46
N ILE A 120 -7.61 5.65 2.98
CA ILE A 120 -6.19 5.79 2.63
C ILE A 120 -5.97 5.52 1.14
N THR A 121 -6.59 4.45 0.61
CA THR A 121 -6.50 4.08 -0.80
C THR A 121 -7.08 5.18 -1.71
N GLN A 122 -8.20 5.79 -1.33
CA GLN A 122 -8.80 6.92 -2.05
C GLN A 122 -7.87 8.14 -2.07
N ASN A 123 -7.07 8.33 -1.01
CA ASN A 123 -6.01 9.34 -0.97
C ASN A 123 -4.69 8.88 -1.62
N LYS A 124 -4.72 7.85 -2.47
CA LYS A 124 -3.56 7.32 -3.21
C LYS A 124 -2.41 6.88 -2.29
N ASN A 125 -2.72 6.38 -1.09
CA ASN A 125 -1.74 5.93 -0.10
C ASN A 125 -0.72 7.01 0.30
N ARG A 126 -1.16 8.26 0.37
CA ARG A 126 -0.31 9.40 0.77
C ARG A 126 -0.30 9.64 2.28
N ASN A 127 -1.18 8.98 3.04
CA ASN A 127 -1.26 9.04 4.49
C ASN A 127 -0.11 8.25 5.15
N VAL A 128 1.12 8.75 4.96
CA VAL A 128 2.37 8.03 5.29
C VAL A 128 2.97 8.42 6.63
N VAL A 129 2.49 9.49 7.26
CA VAL A 129 2.97 9.95 8.57
C VAL A 129 2.14 9.29 9.65
N LEU A 130 2.80 8.56 10.55
CA LEU A 130 2.16 7.88 11.68
C LEU A 130 2.35 8.70 12.96
N GLU A 131 1.24 9.23 13.47
CA GLU A 131 1.19 9.87 14.78
C GLU A 131 0.46 9.00 15.80
N VAL A 132 0.88 9.09 17.06
CA VAL A 132 0.31 8.31 18.16
C VAL A 132 -0.17 9.27 19.24
N VAL A 133 -1.46 9.17 19.58
CA VAL A 133 -2.06 9.91 20.69
C VAL A 133 -2.67 8.91 21.65
N LYS A 134 -2.04 8.74 22.83
CA LYS A 134 -2.31 7.63 23.76
C LYS A 134 -2.12 6.30 23.05
N ASP A 135 -3.19 5.57 22.75
CA ASP A 135 -3.16 4.30 22.01
C ASP A 135 -3.84 4.41 20.64
N ASP A 136 -4.39 5.57 20.30
CA ASP A 136 -4.93 5.81 18.97
C ASP A 136 -3.82 6.21 18.01
N ILE A 137 -4.01 5.87 16.74
CA ILE A 137 -3.08 6.17 15.66
C ILE A 137 -3.77 7.12 14.69
N THR A 138 -3.01 8.08 14.18
CA THR A 138 -3.48 9.00 13.14
C THR A 138 -2.53 8.91 11.96
N LEU A 139 -3.07 8.69 10.75
CA LEU A 139 -2.30 8.65 9.52
C LEU A 139 -2.56 9.91 8.70
N THR A 140 -1.55 10.76 8.53
CA THR A 140 -1.65 12.03 7.80
C THR A 140 -0.83 12.04 6.53
N ASP A 141 -1.26 12.82 5.54
CA ASP A 141 -0.42 13.20 4.41
C ASP A 141 0.18 14.61 4.61
N HIS A 142 1.03 15.04 3.68
CA HIS A 142 1.61 16.39 3.69
C HIS A 142 0.64 17.48 3.18
N SER A 143 -0.66 17.21 3.13
CA SER A 143 -1.70 18.07 2.55
C SER A 143 -2.99 18.07 3.39
N ASP A 144 -2.86 17.85 4.69
CA ASP A 144 -3.93 17.87 5.70
C ASP A 144 -5.04 16.81 5.53
N SER A 145 -4.83 15.77 4.72
CA SER A 145 -5.70 14.59 4.72
C SER A 145 -5.34 13.71 5.91
N GLU A 146 -6.34 13.40 6.74
CA GLU A 146 -6.17 12.60 7.94
C GLU A 146 -7.06 11.35 7.95
N VAL A 147 -6.53 10.23 8.43
CA VAL A 147 -7.28 9.04 8.79
C VAL A 147 -7.03 8.71 10.26
N TYR A 148 -8.00 9.02 11.10
CA TYR A 148 -7.97 8.71 12.52
C TYR A 148 -8.38 7.25 12.78
N LEU A 149 -7.54 6.56 13.55
CA LEU A 149 -7.65 5.14 13.86
C LEU A 149 -7.72 4.95 15.38
N LYS A 150 -8.93 4.74 15.88
CA LYS A 150 -9.24 4.47 17.28
C LYS A 150 -8.95 3.02 17.66
N TYR A 151 -8.17 2.86 18.72
CA TYR A 151 -7.75 1.57 19.23
C TYR A 151 -8.94 0.66 19.56
N LYS A 152 -8.86 -0.61 19.15
CA LYS A 152 -9.90 -1.66 19.30
C LYS A 152 -11.20 -1.42 18.50
N GLU A 153 -11.33 -0.32 17.79
CA GLU A 153 -12.50 -0.05 16.94
C GLU A 153 -12.17 -0.25 15.46
N ASN A 154 -11.19 0.49 14.94
CA ASN A 154 -10.80 0.44 13.52
C ASN A 154 -9.30 0.20 13.32
N ILE A 155 -8.53 0.01 14.40
CA ILE A 155 -7.16 -0.51 14.37
C ILE A 155 -6.92 -1.51 15.50
N LEU A 156 -6.21 -2.59 15.18
CA LEU A 156 -5.86 -3.67 16.09
C LEU A 156 -4.35 -3.88 16.13
N TYR A 157 -3.76 -3.69 17.29
CA TYR A 157 -2.33 -3.89 17.52
C TYR A 157 -2.05 -4.01 19.03
N LYS A 158 -0.79 -4.25 19.42
CA LYS A 158 -0.36 -4.24 20.82
C LYS A 158 0.07 -2.82 21.22
N PRO A 159 -0.60 -2.15 22.16
CA PRO A 159 -0.27 -0.76 22.54
C PRO A 159 1.19 -0.55 22.95
N THR A 160 1.85 -1.56 23.52
CA THR A 160 3.27 -1.46 23.91
C THR A 160 4.22 -1.28 22.73
N ASN A 161 3.78 -1.56 21.50
CA ASN A 161 4.60 -1.48 20.29
C ASN A 161 4.37 -0.16 19.52
N LYS A 162 3.49 0.73 19.98
CA LYS A 162 3.16 2.00 19.27
C LYS A 162 4.39 2.86 19.03
N ASP A 163 5.27 2.97 20.01
CA ASP A 163 6.48 3.77 19.90
C ASP A 163 7.45 3.14 18.89
N THR A 164 7.62 1.82 18.90
CA THR A 164 8.43 1.11 17.88
C THR A 164 7.93 1.39 16.46
N MET A 165 6.62 1.35 16.24
CA MET A 165 6.03 1.63 14.91
C MET A 165 6.21 3.09 14.49
N ARG A 166 5.99 4.03 15.40
CA ARG A 166 6.18 5.46 15.16
C ARG A 166 7.64 5.79 14.85
N ASP A 167 8.56 5.27 15.66
CA ASP A 167 9.98 5.55 15.52
C ASP A 167 10.51 4.95 14.20
N TYR A 168 10.04 3.76 13.82
CA TYR A 168 10.34 3.16 12.52
C TYR A 168 9.76 3.96 11.34
N ASN A 169 8.52 4.46 11.47
CA ASN A 169 7.92 5.32 10.45
C ASN A 169 8.77 6.59 10.23
N ASN A 170 9.23 7.23 11.32
CA ASN A 170 10.11 8.40 11.24
C ASN A 170 11.46 8.06 10.56
N GLU A 171 12.04 6.91 10.86
CA GLU A 171 13.28 6.43 10.22
C GLU A 171 13.08 6.24 8.71
N LEU A 172 11.98 5.59 8.31
CA LEU A 172 11.64 5.40 6.91
C LEU A 172 11.48 6.75 6.19
N LEU A 173 10.69 7.67 6.73
CA LEU A 173 10.43 8.98 6.11
C LEU A 173 11.69 9.85 5.97
N ASN A 174 12.72 9.62 6.78
CA ASN A 174 14.02 10.29 6.63
C ASN A 174 14.95 9.59 5.63
N THR A 175 14.68 8.33 5.28
CA THR A 175 15.53 7.52 4.39
C THR A 175 15.02 7.51 2.95
N VAL A 176 13.70 7.38 2.73
CA VAL A 176 13.08 7.35 1.38
C VAL A 176 12.68 8.74 0.86
N LYS A 177 13.28 9.80 1.41
CA LYS A 177 13.00 11.19 1.05
C LYS A 177 13.74 11.63 -0.22
#